data_AF-A0A0N7I3K1-F1
#
_entry.id   AF-A0A0N7I3K1-F1
#
_cell.length_a   1.000
_cell.length_b   1.000
_cell.length_c   1.000
_cell.angle_alpha   90.00
_cell.angle_beta   90.00
_cell.angle_gamma   90.00
#
_symmetry.space_group_name_H-M   'P 1'
#
loop_
_entity.id
_entity.type
_entity.pdbx_description
1 polymer ?
#
loop_
_entity_poly.entity_id
_entity_poly.type
_entity_poly.pdbx_seq_one_letter_code
_entity_poly.pdbx_strand_id
1 'polypeptide(L)'
;MSKFEVGQEVILVEGFGQRSPVEVEVVKVGRTLVYIKHHGQEKAFYQKDGVERRSPNAVGYGDRVYTLEQWADRERRAAAIKRLSDLAVVPLAYSPWRCSTDALEQVIAVLEADLEKGA
;
A
#
# COMPACT_ATOMS: atom_id res chain seq x y z
N MET A 1 -7.47 18.32 -4.66
CA MET A 1 -8.39 17.53 -5.51
C MET A 1 -8.47 16.12 -4.96
N SER A 2 -9.60 15.42 -5.11
CA SER A 2 -9.71 14.00 -4.71
C SER A 2 -8.77 13.17 -5.57
N LYS A 3 -8.10 12.18 -4.98
CA LYS A 3 -7.28 11.20 -5.71
C LYS A 3 -8.11 10.03 -6.29
N PHE A 4 -9.42 10.07 -6.06
CA PHE A 4 -10.38 9.06 -6.48
C PHE A 4 -11.48 9.68 -7.35
N GLU A 5 -11.95 8.91 -8.33
CA GLU A 5 -13.06 9.23 -9.23
C GLU A 5 -14.13 8.13 -9.20
N VAL A 6 -15.39 8.49 -9.48
CA VAL A 6 -16.47 7.49 -9.59
C VAL A 6 -16.23 6.64 -10.85
N GLY A 7 -16.41 5.32 -10.73
CA GLY A 7 -16.08 4.37 -11.79
C GLY A 7 -14.61 3.94 -11.81
N GLN A 8 -13.76 4.53 -10.97
CA GLN A 8 -12.35 4.16 -10.88
C GLN A 8 -12.20 2.80 -10.20
N GLU A 9 -11.37 1.95 -10.81
CA GLU A 9 -10.90 0.70 -10.20
C GLU A 9 -9.84 0.98 -9.13
N VAL A 10 -10.00 0.33 -7.98
CA VAL A 10 -9.11 0.43 -6.82
C VAL A 10 -8.87 -0.94 -6.22
N ILE A 11 -7.75 -1.08 -5.51
CA ILE A 11 -7.41 -2.31 -4.80
C ILE A 11 -7.88 -2.22 -3.35
N LEU A 12 -8.78 -3.11 -2.95
CA LEU A 12 -9.18 -3.33 -1.57
C LEU A 12 -8.26 -4.36 -0.91
N VAL A 13 -7.72 -4.00 0.25
CA VAL A 13 -7.00 -4.90 1.15
C VAL A 13 -7.75 -4.97 2.46
N GLU A 14 -8.24 -6.15 2.80
CA GLU A 14 -8.97 -6.38 4.04
C GLU A 14 -8.01 -6.48 5.24
N GLY A 15 -8.34 -5.80 6.34
CA GLY A 15 -7.46 -5.70 7.51
C GLY A 15 -7.43 -6.95 8.38
N PHE A 16 -8.40 -7.86 8.21
CA PHE A 16 -8.53 -9.09 9.00
C PHE A 16 -8.44 -10.34 8.11
N GLY A 17 -7.38 -11.14 8.34
CA GLY A 17 -7.09 -12.36 7.59
C GLY A 17 -6.13 -12.14 6.42
N GLN A 18 -5.39 -13.19 6.04
CA GLN A 18 -4.58 -13.21 4.82
C GLN A 18 -5.49 -13.33 3.59
N ARG A 19 -6.33 -12.32 3.36
CA ARG A 19 -7.14 -12.28 2.15
C ARG A 19 -6.37 -11.55 1.07
N SER A 20 -6.35 -12.14 -0.12
CA SER A 20 -5.72 -11.56 -1.29
C SER A 20 -6.35 -10.19 -1.57
N PRO A 21 -5.57 -9.22 -2.07
CA PRO A 21 -6.11 -7.96 -2.58
C PRO A 21 -7.18 -8.23 -3.64
N VAL A 22 -8.22 -7.39 -3.68
CA VAL A 22 -9.33 -7.53 -4.62
C VAL A 22 -9.55 -6.21 -5.35
N GLU A 23 -9.75 -6.27 -6.66
CA GLU A 23 -10.18 -5.14 -7.48
C GLU A 23 -11.66 -4.83 -7.24
N VAL A 24 -11.94 -3.57 -6.95
CA VAL A 24 -13.30 -3.07 -6.69
C VAL A 24 -13.47 -1.69 -7.32
N GLU A 25 -14.71 -1.29 -7.55
CA GLU A 25 -15.03 -0.01 -8.18
C GLU A 25 -15.46 1.05 -7.13
N VAL A 26 -15.00 2.28 -7.33
CA VAL A 26 -15.47 3.45 -6.59
C VAL A 26 -16.88 3.82 -7.05
N VAL A 27 -17.86 3.69 -6.16
CA VAL A 27 -19.27 4.00 -6.46
C VAL A 27 -19.67 5.42 -6.09
N LYS A 28 -18.93 6.08 -5.21
CA LYS A 28 -19.21 7.45 -4.77
C LYS A 28 -17.98 8.14 -4.20
N VAL A 29 -17.82 9.41 -4.51
CA VAL A 29 -16.75 10.27 -3.97
C VAL A 29 -17.39 11.46 -3.24
N GLY A 30 -17.14 11.56 -1.94
CA GLY A 30 -17.55 12.70 -1.12
C GLY A 30 -16.46 13.76 -0.99
N ARG A 31 -16.57 14.64 0.01
CA ARG A 31 -15.52 15.64 0.29
C ARG A 31 -14.28 15.05 0.97
N THR A 32 -14.50 14.13 1.90
CA THR A 32 -13.43 13.52 2.73
C THR A 32 -13.39 12.00 2.62
N LEU A 33 -14.44 11.40 2.06
CA LEU A 33 -14.64 9.96 1.98
C LEU A 33 -14.77 9.52 0.53
N VAL A 34 -14.30 8.32 0.24
CA VAL A 34 -14.56 7.55 -0.97
C VAL A 34 -15.32 6.30 -0.58
N TYR A 35 -16.23 5.85 -1.44
CA TYR A 35 -17.07 4.70 -1.18
C TYR A 35 -16.87 3.68 -2.29
N ILE A 36 -16.74 2.41 -1.90
CA ILE A 36 -16.73 1.26 -2.80
C ILE A 36 -17.90 0.35 -2.44
N LYS A 37 -18.29 -0.53 -3.37
CA LYS A 37 -19.25 -1.60 -3.10
C LYS A 37 -18.49 -2.93 -3.01
N HIS A 38 -18.56 -3.58 -1.85
CA HIS A 38 -17.91 -4.87 -1.61
C HIS A 38 -18.86 -5.80 -0.87
N HIS A 39 -18.99 -7.05 -1.33
CA HIS A 39 -19.97 -8.02 -0.79
C HIS A 39 -21.40 -7.46 -0.63
N GLY A 40 -21.84 -6.63 -1.57
CA GLY A 40 -23.18 -6.02 -1.56
C GLY A 40 -23.36 -4.87 -0.55
N GLN A 41 -22.31 -4.50 0.20
CA GLN A 41 -22.33 -3.39 1.15
C GLN A 41 -21.47 -2.22 0.66
N GLU A 42 -21.94 -1.00 0.92
CA GLU A 42 -21.10 0.19 0.73
C GLU A 42 -20.13 0.33 1.90
N LYS A 43 -18.86 0.50 1.58
CA LYS A 43 -17.80 0.74 2.57
C LYS A 43 -17.18 2.11 2.32
N ALA A 44 -16.96 2.87 3.37
CA ALA A 44 -16.42 4.23 3.30
C ALA A 44 -14.95 4.27 3.76
N PHE A 45 -14.12 4.98 3.02
CA PHE A 45 -12.68 5.13 3.27
C PHE A 45 -12.29 6.59 3.24
N TYR A 46 -11.33 6.99 4.07
CA TYR A 46 -10.79 8.35 4.04
C TYR A 46 -9.96 8.57 2.78
N GLN A 47 -10.24 9.66 2.05
CA GLN A 47 -9.48 9.98 0.84
C GLN A 47 -8.01 10.26 1.12
N LYS A 48 -7.66 10.72 2.33
CA LYS A 48 -6.27 11.09 2.67
C LYS A 48 -5.32 9.88 2.58
N ASP A 49 -5.71 8.76 3.17
CA ASP A 49 -4.83 7.61 3.41
C ASP A 49 -5.45 6.28 2.95
N GLY A 50 -6.68 6.30 2.43
CA GLY A 50 -7.39 5.10 1.98
C GLY A 50 -7.82 4.19 3.12
N VAL A 51 -7.76 4.63 4.39
CA VAL A 51 -8.14 3.80 5.54
C VAL A 51 -9.65 3.79 5.71
N GLU A 52 -10.22 2.62 5.99
CA GLU A 52 -11.64 2.45 6.27
C GLU A 52 -12.10 3.36 7.42
N ARG A 53 -13.22 4.05 7.19
CA ARG A 53 -13.93 4.78 8.24
C ARG A 53 -14.66 3.78 9.12
N ARG A 54 -14.10 3.50 10.29
CA ARG A 54 -14.65 2.54 11.25
C ARG A 54 -15.30 3.21 12.46
N SER A 55 -16.14 2.44 13.14
CA SER A 55 -16.65 2.78 14.48
C SER A 55 -15.50 2.86 15.49
N PRO A 56 -15.54 3.77 16.48
CA PRO A 56 -14.53 3.84 17.55
C PRO A 56 -14.32 2.52 18.30
N ASN A 57 -15.34 1.66 18.34
CA ASN A 57 -15.30 0.38 19.05
C ASN A 57 -14.86 -0.81 18.17
N ALA A 58 -14.46 -0.55 16.91
CA ALA A 58 -14.02 -1.61 16.01
C ALA A 58 -12.65 -2.15 16.44
N VAL A 59 -12.56 -3.48 16.60
CA VAL A 59 -11.32 -4.19 16.96
C VAL A 59 -10.56 -4.58 15.68
N GLY A 60 -9.23 -4.60 15.74
CA GLY A 60 -8.35 -5.06 14.64
C GLY A 60 -7.91 -3.96 13.66
N TYR A 61 -7.22 -4.37 12.59
CA TYR A 61 -6.83 -3.46 11.51
C TYR A 61 -7.99 -3.22 10.56
N GLY A 62 -8.12 -1.98 10.10
CA GLY A 62 -9.19 -1.60 9.17
C GLY A 62 -8.78 -1.92 7.76
N ASP A 63 -9.77 -2.06 6.90
CA ASP A 63 -9.53 -2.24 5.48
C ASP A 63 -8.85 -1.00 4.90
N ARG A 64 -8.18 -1.19 3.77
CA ARG A 64 -7.56 -0.09 3.02
C ARG A 64 -7.87 -0.19 1.54
N VAL A 65 -8.08 0.96 0.91
CA VAL A 65 -8.17 1.09 -0.54
C VAL A 65 -6.95 1.82 -1.08
N TYR A 66 -6.44 1.34 -2.21
CA TYR A 66 -5.32 1.91 -2.94
C TYR A 66 -5.78 2.22 -4.36
N THR A 67 -5.35 3.35 -4.92
CA THR A 67 -5.35 3.47 -6.38
C THR A 67 -4.38 2.44 -6.97
N LEU A 68 -4.54 2.09 -8.25
CA LEU A 68 -3.62 1.17 -8.92
C LEU A 68 -2.15 1.63 -8.81
N GLU A 69 -1.90 2.94 -8.95
CA GLU A 69 -0.57 3.52 -8.78
C GLU A 69 -0.03 3.34 -7.36
N GLN A 70 -0.84 3.61 -6.34
CA GLN A 70 -0.43 3.42 -4.94
C GLN A 70 -0.19 1.94 -4.61
N TRP A 71 -0.96 1.04 -5.22
CA TRP A 71 -0.75 -0.39 -5.09
C TRP A 71 0.56 -0.83 -5.74
N ALA A 72 0.83 -0.38 -6.97
CA ALA A 72 2.07 -0.64 -7.67
C ALA A 72 3.30 -0.12 -6.92
N ASP A 73 3.26 1.10 -6.37
CA ASP A 73 4.35 1.63 -5.52
C ASP A 73 4.52 0.78 -4.25
N ARG A 74 3.43 0.32 -3.63
CA ARG A 74 3.49 -0.56 -2.46
C ARG A 74 4.17 -1.89 -2.78
N GLU A 75 3.81 -2.53 -3.89
CA GLU A 75 4.42 -3.78 -4.33
C GLU A 75 5.89 -3.58 -4.70
N ARG A 76 6.21 -2.51 -5.43
CA ARG A 76 7.58 -2.10 -5.75
C ARG A 76 8.41 -1.92 -4.48
N ARG A 77 7.88 -1.22 -3.49
CA ARG A 77 8.51 -1.04 -2.18
C ARG A 77 8.71 -2.37 -1.44
N ALA A 78 7.71 -3.24 -1.44
CA ALA A 78 7.84 -4.55 -0.79
C ALA A 78 8.93 -5.40 -1.45
N ALA A 79 9.02 -5.39 -2.77
CA ALA A 79 10.08 -6.06 -3.53
C ALA A 79 11.46 -5.47 -3.21
N ALA A 80 11.59 -4.14 -3.18
CA ALA A 80 12.84 -3.47 -2.81
C ALA A 80 13.30 -3.83 -1.38
N ILE A 81 12.38 -3.82 -0.41
CA ILE A 81 12.68 -4.24 0.98
C ILE A 81 13.12 -5.70 1.02
N LYS A 82 12.44 -6.58 0.29
CA LYS A 82 12.84 -8.00 0.20
C LYS A 82 14.24 -8.12 -0.41
N ARG A 83 14.53 -7.39 -1.48
CA ARG A 83 15.84 -7.43 -2.16
C ARG A 83 16.96 -6.95 -1.24
N LEU A 84 16.74 -5.87 -0.48
CA LEU A 84 17.70 -5.43 0.55
C LEU A 84 17.93 -6.52 1.61
N SER A 85 16.88 -7.19 2.05
CA SER A 85 17.01 -8.32 2.97
C SER A 85 17.81 -9.49 2.36
N ASP A 86 17.62 -9.79 1.08
CA ASP A 86 18.39 -10.82 0.35
C ASP A 86 19.88 -10.43 0.24
N LEU A 87 20.19 -9.13 0.23
CA LEU A 87 21.54 -8.55 0.29
C LEU A 87 22.07 -8.39 1.73
N ALA A 88 21.42 -9.00 2.72
CA ALA A 88 21.73 -8.88 4.15
C ALA A 88 21.66 -7.44 4.72
N VAL A 89 20.98 -6.53 4.03
CA VAL A 89 20.71 -5.17 4.48
C VAL A 89 19.34 -5.14 5.16
N VAL A 90 19.35 -5.14 6.48
CA VAL A 90 18.15 -5.09 7.31
C VAL A 90 18.05 -3.75 8.04
N PRO A 91 16.82 -3.23 8.27
CA PRO A 91 16.66 -2.03 9.07
C PRO A 91 17.12 -2.28 10.52
N LEU A 92 17.67 -1.26 11.17
CA LEU A 92 18.00 -1.33 12.60
C LEU A 92 16.72 -1.50 13.43
N ALA A 93 16.48 -2.73 13.88
CA ALA A 93 15.38 -3.10 14.79
C ALA A 93 13.99 -2.59 14.34
N TYR A 94 13.09 -2.30 15.29
CA TYR A 94 11.69 -1.88 15.12
C TYR A 94 11.47 -0.59 14.29
N SER A 95 12.51 -0.02 13.67
CA SER A 95 12.39 1.16 12.82
C SER A 95 12.12 0.76 11.37
N PRO A 96 10.91 1.00 10.83
CA PRO A 96 10.67 0.76 9.41
C PRO A 96 11.57 1.67 8.56
N TRP A 97 11.88 1.23 7.33
CA TRP A 97 12.52 2.06 6.32
C TRP A 97 11.74 3.37 6.14
N ARG A 98 12.34 4.51 6.47
CA ARG A 98 11.72 5.85 6.43
C ARG A 98 11.98 6.63 5.13
N CYS A 99 12.68 6.04 4.18
CA CYS A 99 12.97 6.63 2.87
C CYS A 99 11.94 6.23 1.81
N SER A 100 11.90 6.96 0.68
CA SER A 100 11.05 6.66 -0.48
C SER A 100 11.40 5.31 -1.13
N THR A 101 10.51 4.80 -1.99
CA THR A 101 10.78 3.58 -2.78
C THR A 101 12.01 3.76 -3.66
N ASP A 102 12.11 4.89 -4.37
CA ASP A 102 13.23 5.21 -5.26
C ASP A 102 14.57 5.25 -4.51
N ALA A 103 14.59 5.74 -3.27
CA ALA A 103 15.80 5.76 -2.45
C ALA A 103 16.26 4.34 -2.08
N LEU A 104 15.32 3.41 -1.82
CA LEU A 104 15.64 2.01 -1.58
C LEU A 104 16.24 1.38 -2.85
N GLU A 105 15.66 1.65 -4.01
CA GLU A 105 16.14 1.13 -5.30
C GLU A 105 17.52 1.67 -5.66
N GLN A 106 17.80 2.95 -5.37
CA GLN A 106 19.15 3.51 -5.54
C GLN A 106 20.19 2.82 -4.65
N VAL A 107 19.84 2.51 -3.40
CA VAL A 107 20.73 1.76 -2.49
C VAL A 107 20.99 0.36 -3.04
N ILE A 108 19.96 -0.33 -3.53
CA ILE A 108 20.11 -1.67 -4.15
C ILE A 108 21.08 -1.60 -5.33
N ALA A 109 20.89 -0.64 -6.24
CA ALA A 109 21.73 -0.50 -7.43
C ALA A 109 23.21 -0.29 -7.09
N VAL A 110 23.51 0.48 -6.03
CA VAL A 110 24.89 0.67 -5.55
C VAL A 110 25.49 -0.63 -5.02
N LEU A 111 24.73 -1.39 -4.22
CA LEU A 111 25.20 -2.65 -3.63
C LEU A 111 25.45 -3.72 -4.70
N GLU A 112 24.57 -3.84 -5.68
CA GLU A 112 24.71 -4.80 -6.77
C GLU A 112 25.93 -4.47 -7.64
N ALA A 113 26.15 -3.19 -7.97
CA ALA A 113 27.32 -2.76 -8.73
C ALA A 113 28.66 -2.97 -7.99
N ASP A 114 28.66 -2.97 -6.65
CA ASP A 114 29.84 -3.29 -5.84
C ASP A 114 30.14 -4.80 -5.85
N LEU A 115 29.10 -5.63 -5.68
CA LEU A 115 29.22 -7.09 -5.74
C LEU A 115 29.75 -7.58 -7.10
N GLU A 116 29.32 -6.96 -8.20
CA GLU A 116 29.81 -7.28 -9.55
C GLU A 116 31.29 -6.95 -9.78
N LYS A 117 31.84 -5.97 -9.06
CA LYS A 117 33.27 -5.60 -9.18
C LYS A 117 34.19 -6.45 -8.31
N GLY A 118 33.64 -7.08 -7.27
CA GLY A 118 34.36 -7.97 -6.37
C GLY A 118 34.37 -9.45 -6.78
N ALA A 119 33.58 -9.82 -7.79
CA ALA A 119 33.50 -11.16 -8.38
C ALA A 119 34.44 -11.33 -9.58
#